data_AF-A0A1H6UUW5-F1
#
_entry.id   AF-A0A1H6UUW5-F1
#
_cell.length_a   1.000
_cell.length_b   1.000
_cell.length_c   1.000
_cell.angle_alpha   90.00
_cell.angle_beta   90.00
_cell.angle_gamma   90.00
#
_symmetry.space_group_name_H-M   'P 1'
#
loop_
_entity.id
_entity.type
_entity.pdbx_description
1 polymer ?
#
loop_
_entity_poly.entity_id
_entity_poly.type
_entity_poly.pdbx_seq_one_letter_code
_entity_poly.pdbx_strand_id
1 'polypeptide(L)'
;MRKSREKIKTRAYGIGLPLVLVILVIMCLLTLSVISVLTTKQNLKNEYASREAYQARCEAENAAEAWVAEAVQNLTDDPEGQPEQLTEEFEINARRKLVVELTKSEQDGVYNYDVTRWTTVTTEDTEVQTLQGM
;
A
#
# COMPACT_ATOMS: atom_id res chain seq x y z
N MET A 1 23.73 43.29 -71.15
CA MET A 1 24.37 42.71 -69.96
C MET A 1 23.32 42.47 -68.88
N ARG A 2 23.08 41.21 -68.52
CA ARG A 2 22.19 40.80 -67.41
C ARG A 2 22.86 41.11 -66.07
N LYS A 3 22.19 41.82 -65.16
CA LYS A 3 22.47 41.72 -63.72
C LYS A 3 21.31 40.99 -63.06
N SER A 4 21.59 39.73 -62.75
CA SER A 4 20.73 38.81 -62.02
C SER A 4 20.66 39.22 -60.54
N ARG A 5 19.49 38.91 -59.95
CA ARG A 5 19.10 38.67 -58.54
C ARG A 5 20.24 38.74 -57.52
N GLU A 6 20.09 39.34 -56.35
CA GLU A 6 19.26 38.86 -55.24
C GLU A 6 19.25 39.98 -54.17
N LYS A 7 18.08 40.41 -53.70
CA LYS A 7 17.98 41.10 -52.40
C LYS A 7 17.23 40.17 -51.46
N ILE A 8 18.01 39.56 -50.59
CA ILE A 8 17.64 38.60 -49.57
C ILE A 8 16.50 39.18 -48.72
N LYS A 9 15.44 38.37 -48.58
CA LYS A 9 14.32 38.59 -47.67
C LYS A 9 14.79 38.47 -46.22
N THR A 10 15.00 39.58 -45.53
CA THR A 10 15.23 39.58 -44.07
C THR A 10 14.58 40.80 -43.40
N ARG A 11 13.25 40.90 -43.43
CA ARG A 11 12.51 41.82 -42.53
C ARG A 11 11.14 41.26 -42.14
N ALA A 12 11.14 40.20 -41.33
CA ALA A 12 9.95 39.76 -40.58
C ALA A 12 10.30 39.11 -39.22
N TYR A 13 11.57 39.12 -38.80
CA TYR A 13 12.05 38.43 -37.59
C TYR A 13 12.11 39.31 -36.32
N GLY A 14 11.76 40.59 -36.39
CA GLY A 14 11.97 41.54 -35.27
C GLY A 14 10.88 41.56 -34.19
N ILE A 15 9.65 41.18 -34.51
CA ILE A 15 8.49 41.33 -33.60
C ILE A 15 7.83 39.97 -33.27
N GLY A 16 7.95 38.97 -34.14
CA GLY A 16 7.33 37.66 -33.94
C GLY A 16 8.03 36.78 -32.90
N LEU A 17 9.37 36.85 -32.81
CA LEU A 17 10.15 36.04 -31.87
C LEU A 17 9.81 36.30 -30.39
N PRO A 18 9.76 37.56 -29.89
CA PRO A 18 9.39 37.81 -28.50
C PRO A 18 7.93 37.39 -28.21
N LEU A 19 7.01 37.55 -29.16
CA LEU A 19 5.62 37.10 -29.01
C LEU A 19 5.53 35.57 -28.87
N VAL A 20 6.26 34.83 -29.72
CA VAL A 20 6.29 33.36 -29.67
C VAL A 20 6.89 32.87 -28.36
N LEU A 21 7.95 33.53 -27.85
CA LEU A 21 8.53 33.20 -26.55
C LEU A 21 7.54 33.43 -25.40
N VAL A 22 6.78 34.53 -25.42
CA VAL A 22 5.75 34.80 -24.40
C VAL A 22 4.64 33.73 -24.46
N ILE A 23 4.17 33.37 -25.65
CA ILE A 23 3.17 32.30 -25.81
C ILE A 23 3.71 30.96 -25.27
N LEU A 24 4.98 30.64 -25.55
CA LEU A 24 5.62 29.42 -25.06
C LEU A 24 5.75 29.43 -23.53
N VAL A 25 6.14 30.55 -22.93
CA VAL A 25 6.18 30.71 -21.48
C VAL A 25 4.79 30.53 -20.86
N ILE A 26 3.75 31.13 -21.45
CA ILE A 26 2.38 30.98 -20.98
C ILE A 26 1.93 29.51 -21.09
N MET A 27 2.20 28.84 -22.21
CA MET A 27 1.93 27.41 -22.36
C MET A 27 2.67 26.58 -21.30
N CYS A 28 3.94 26.85 -21.03
CA CYS A 28 4.70 26.18 -19.98
C CYS A 28 4.11 26.42 -18.58
N LEU A 29 3.68 27.63 -18.27
CA LEU A 29 3.04 27.94 -16.98
C LEU A 29 1.70 27.19 -16.83
N LEU A 30 0.91 27.10 -17.89
CA LEU A 30 -0.36 26.36 -17.88
C LEU A 30 -0.13 24.87 -17.72
N THR A 31 0.82 24.28 -18.45
CA THR A 31 1.11 22.84 -18.33
C THR A 31 1.67 22.50 -16.95
N LEU A 32 2.57 23.33 -16.39
CA LEU A 32 3.08 23.15 -15.03
C LEU A 32 1.96 23.29 -13.98
N SER A 33 1.03 24.23 -14.16
CA SER A 33 -0.12 24.38 -13.27
C SER A 33 -1.02 23.14 -13.28
N VAL A 34 -1.34 22.61 -14.46
CA VAL A 34 -2.17 21.40 -14.60
C VAL A 34 -1.49 20.19 -13.99
N ILE A 35 -0.19 20.00 -14.26
CA ILE A 35 0.60 18.90 -13.69
C ILE A 35 0.63 19.02 -12.16
N SER A 36 0.86 20.21 -11.61
CA SER A 36 0.87 20.44 -10.16
C SER A 36 -0.46 20.05 -9.50
N VAL A 37 -1.60 20.41 -10.09
CA VAL A 37 -2.93 20.06 -9.57
C VAL A 37 -3.18 18.55 -9.64
N LEU A 38 -2.79 17.89 -10.74
CA LEU A 38 -2.95 16.44 -10.90
C LEU A 38 -2.09 15.67 -9.89
N THR A 39 -0.82 16.07 -9.73
CA THR A 39 0.09 15.47 -8.75
C THR A 39 -0.44 15.62 -7.33
N THR A 40 -0.95 16.80 -6.97
CA THR A 40 -1.51 17.04 -5.63
C THR A 40 -2.71 16.15 -5.35
N LYS A 41 -3.62 15.99 -6.32
CA LYS A 41 -4.77 15.09 -6.18
C LYS A 41 -4.34 13.63 -6.04
N GLN A 42 -3.33 13.20 -6.78
CA GLN A 42 -2.79 11.85 -6.67
C GLN A 42 -2.13 11.62 -5.29
N ASN A 43 -1.34 12.58 -4.81
CA ASN A 43 -0.70 12.50 -3.49
C ASN A 43 -1.73 12.40 -2.37
N LEU A 44 -2.79 13.22 -2.40
CA LEU A 44 -3.87 13.13 -1.42
C LEU A 44 -4.55 11.76 -1.46
N LYS A 45 -4.89 11.25 -2.64
CA LYS A 45 -5.49 9.91 -2.77
C LYS A 45 -4.58 8.82 -2.21
N ASN A 46 -3.28 8.90 -2.47
CA ASN A 46 -2.31 7.96 -1.93
C ASN A 46 -2.19 8.07 -0.41
N GLU A 47 -2.26 9.28 0.14
CA GLU A 47 -2.23 9.49 1.59
C GLU A 47 -3.49 8.93 2.27
N TYR A 48 -4.68 9.19 1.72
CA TYR A 48 -5.92 8.60 2.23
C TYR A 48 -5.90 7.07 2.18
N ALA A 49 -5.50 6.49 1.04
CA ALA A 49 -5.38 5.05 0.90
C ALA A 49 -4.34 4.46 1.88
N SER A 50 -3.25 5.17 2.13
CA SER A 50 -2.23 4.76 3.12
C SER A 50 -2.77 4.79 4.54
N ARG A 51 -3.59 5.79 4.90
CA ARG A 51 -4.20 5.89 6.24
C ARG A 51 -5.23 4.79 6.46
N GLU A 52 -6.08 4.54 5.48
CA GLU A 52 -7.08 3.47 5.52
C GLU A 52 -6.43 2.10 5.65
N ALA A 53 -5.38 1.83 4.86
CA ALA A 53 -4.61 0.58 4.97
C ALA A 53 -3.91 0.43 6.34
N TYR A 54 -3.44 1.54 6.92
CA TYR A 54 -2.86 1.52 8.27
C TYR A 54 -3.92 1.25 9.34
N GLN A 55 -5.08 1.91 9.25
CA GLN A 55 -6.17 1.71 10.20
C GLN A 55 -6.68 0.26 10.17
N ALA A 56 -6.93 -0.29 8.99
CA ALA A 56 -7.39 -1.68 8.87
C ALA A 56 -6.37 -2.68 9.44
N ARG A 57 -5.07 -2.38 9.33
CA ARG A 57 -4.02 -3.19 9.96
C ARG A 57 -4.09 -3.11 11.48
N CYS A 58 -4.23 -1.91 12.04
CA CYS A 58 -4.36 -1.75 13.50
C CYS A 58 -5.61 -2.43 14.04
N GLU A 59 -6.73 -2.40 13.31
CA GLU A 59 -7.96 -3.11 13.68
C GLU A 59 -7.74 -4.64 13.71
N ALA A 60 -7.05 -5.20 12.71
CA ALA A 60 -6.69 -6.61 12.69
C ALA A 60 -5.72 -7.00 13.82
N GLU A 61 -4.71 -6.16 14.10
CA GLU A 61 -3.77 -6.39 15.21
C GLU A 61 -4.49 -6.34 16.58
N ASN A 62 -5.38 -5.37 16.79
CA ASN A 62 -6.18 -5.28 18.02
C ASN A 62 -7.11 -6.49 18.20
N ALA A 63 -7.74 -6.96 17.12
CA ALA A 63 -8.59 -8.16 17.15
C ALA A 63 -7.78 -9.41 17.48
N ALA A 64 -6.59 -9.53 16.90
CA ALA A 64 -5.65 -10.60 17.19
C ALA A 64 -5.20 -10.59 18.66
N GLU A 65 -4.84 -9.43 19.20
CA GLU A 65 -4.45 -9.31 20.61
C GLU A 65 -5.60 -9.71 21.56
N ALA A 66 -6.83 -9.30 21.26
CA ALA A 66 -8.00 -9.67 22.04
C ALA A 66 -8.24 -11.19 22.02
N TRP A 67 -8.12 -11.82 20.84
CA TRP A 67 -8.25 -13.26 20.68
C TRP A 67 -7.15 -14.03 21.42
N VAL A 68 -5.89 -13.57 21.37
CA VAL A 68 -4.79 -14.19 22.13
C VAL A 68 -5.07 -14.08 23.64
N ALA A 69 -5.52 -12.93 24.13
CA ALA A 69 -5.85 -12.74 25.54
C ALA A 69 -6.97 -13.70 25.99
N GLU A 70 -8.00 -13.88 25.17
CA GLU A 70 -9.08 -14.85 25.43
C GLU A 70 -8.57 -16.30 25.42
N ALA A 71 -7.72 -16.66 24.46
CA ALA A 71 -7.12 -18.00 24.38
C ALA A 71 -6.27 -18.33 25.63
N VAL A 72 -5.47 -17.36 26.10
CA VAL A 72 -4.67 -17.50 27.33
C VAL A 72 -5.56 -17.62 28.56
N GLN A 73 -6.65 -16.84 28.63
CA GLN A 73 -7.60 -16.95 29.73
C GLN A 73 -8.28 -18.33 29.75
N ASN A 74 -8.76 -18.80 28.59
CA ASN A 74 -9.38 -20.11 28.45
C ASN A 74 -8.43 -21.26 28.82
N LEU A 75 -7.13 -21.13 28.51
CA LEU A 75 -6.10 -22.10 28.93
C LEU A 75 -5.89 -22.08 30.45
N THR A 76 -6.02 -20.93 31.08
CA THR A 76 -5.91 -20.79 32.54
C THR A 76 -7.12 -21.44 33.24
N ASP A 77 -8.32 -21.30 32.67
CA ASP A 77 -9.56 -21.82 33.23
C ASP A 77 -9.73 -23.34 33.03
N ASP A 78 -9.35 -23.87 31.86
CA ASP A 78 -9.39 -25.30 31.54
C ASP A 78 -8.16 -25.73 30.73
N PRO A 79 -7.03 -26.04 31.38
CA PRO A 79 -5.81 -26.39 30.67
C PRO A 79 -5.91 -27.71 29.91
N GLU A 80 -6.68 -28.69 30.37
CA GLU A 80 -6.74 -30.02 29.73
C GLU A 80 -7.69 -30.08 28.54
N GLY A 81 -8.73 -29.23 28.51
CA GLY A 81 -9.72 -29.18 27.42
C GLY A 81 -9.28 -28.40 26.18
N GLN A 82 -8.15 -27.68 26.24
CA GLN A 82 -7.70 -26.81 25.15
C GLN A 82 -6.75 -27.52 24.16
N PRO A 83 -6.84 -27.20 22.86
CA PRO A 83 -6.01 -27.82 21.82
C PRO A 83 -4.52 -27.43 21.96
N GLU A 84 -3.62 -28.27 21.45
CA GLU A 84 -2.17 -28.00 21.48
C GLU A 84 -1.77 -26.83 20.57
N GLN A 85 -2.54 -26.57 19.52
CA GLN A 85 -2.29 -25.50 18.56
C GLN A 85 -3.59 -24.79 18.23
N LEU A 86 -3.53 -23.46 18.20
CA LEU A 86 -4.60 -22.58 17.74
C LEU A 86 -4.07 -21.72 16.60
N THR A 87 -4.90 -21.53 15.58
CA THR A 87 -4.57 -20.67 14.45
C THR A 87 -5.79 -19.87 14.09
N GLU A 88 -5.62 -18.55 14.01
CA GLU A 88 -6.69 -17.63 13.62
C GLU A 88 -6.16 -16.64 12.58
N GLU A 89 -7.04 -16.25 11.66
CA GLU A 89 -6.73 -15.35 10.57
C GLU A 89 -7.59 -14.09 10.66
N PHE A 90 -6.94 -12.92 10.66
CA PHE A 90 -7.61 -11.62 10.73
C PHE A 90 -7.43 -10.89 9.41
N GLU A 91 -8.55 -10.61 8.72
CA GLU A 91 -8.52 -9.89 7.45
C GLU A 91 -8.06 -8.44 7.66
N ILE A 92 -7.00 -8.03 6.95
CA ILE A 92 -6.54 -6.63 6.90
C ILE A 92 -7.18 -5.94 5.70
N ASN A 93 -7.23 -6.63 4.57
CA ASN A 93 -7.93 -6.20 3.36
C ASN A 93 -8.12 -7.40 2.42
N ALA A 94 -8.77 -7.18 1.27
CA ALA A 94 -9.07 -8.22 0.29
C ALA A 94 -7.85 -9.04 -0.19
N ARG A 95 -6.62 -8.58 0.01
CA ARG A 95 -5.39 -9.27 -0.42
C ARG A 95 -4.45 -9.62 0.72
N ARG A 96 -4.74 -9.26 1.96
CA ARG A 96 -3.82 -9.45 3.09
C ARG A 96 -4.59 -9.88 4.33
N LYS A 97 -4.02 -10.87 5.01
CA LYS A 97 -4.50 -11.38 6.29
C LYS A 97 -3.35 -11.44 7.29
N LEU A 98 -3.63 -11.16 8.55
CA LEU A 98 -2.74 -11.41 9.67
C LEU A 98 -3.02 -12.84 10.17
N VAL A 99 -2.01 -13.69 10.17
CA VAL A 99 -2.08 -15.06 10.68
C VAL A 99 -1.39 -15.09 12.02
N VAL A 100 -2.11 -15.56 13.04
CA VAL A 100 -1.59 -15.77 14.38
C VAL A 100 -1.70 -17.24 14.74
N GLU A 101 -0.57 -17.84 15.10
CA GLU A 101 -0.50 -19.22 15.58
C GLU A 101 -0.01 -19.21 17.02
N LEU A 102 -0.76 -19.89 17.88
CA LEU A 102 -0.42 -20.15 19.27
C LEU A 102 -0.11 -21.63 19.43
N THR A 103 0.93 -21.95 20.19
CA THR A 103 1.26 -23.32 20.55
C THR A 103 1.29 -23.44 22.05
N LYS A 104 0.57 -24.43 22.57
CA LYS A 104 0.51 -24.73 23.99
C LYS A 104 1.85 -25.33 24.40
N SER A 105 2.43 -24.76 25.44
CA SER A 105 3.64 -25.26 26.09
C SER A 105 3.37 -25.45 27.58
N GLU A 106 4.06 -26.41 28.19
CA GLU A 106 4.06 -26.59 29.64
C GLU A 106 5.44 -26.20 30.15
N GLN A 107 5.49 -25.21 31.05
CA GLN A 107 6.71 -24.78 31.69
C GLN A 107 6.50 -24.75 33.20
N ASP A 108 7.34 -25.50 33.93
CA ASP A 108 7.31 -25.57 35.40
C ASP A 108 5.93 -26.00 35.98
N GLY A 109 5.21 -26.87 35.26
CA GLY A 109 3.88 -27.36 35.65
C GLY A 109 2.74 -26.38 35.40
N VAL A 110 2.99 -25.30 34.64
CA VAL A 110 2.01 -24.31 34.22
C VAL A 110 1.88 -24.35 32.69
N TYR A 111 0.65 -24.49 32.20
CA TYR A 111 0.36 -24.40 30.77
C TYR A 111 0.28 -22.94 30.32
N ASN A 112 0.96 -22.62 29.22
CA ASN A 112 0.90 -21.32 28.57
C ASN A 112 0.71 -21.49 27.05
N TYR A 113 0.23 -20.45 26.38
CA TYR A 113 0.28 -20.35 24.93
C TYR A 113 1.45 -19.45 24.53
N ASP A 114 2.36 -20.00 23.72
CA ASP A 114 3.41 -19.24 23.07
C ASP A 114 2.97 -18.83 21.67
N VAL A 115 3.18 -17.56 21.32
CA VAL A 115 2.96 -17.08 19.95
C VAL A 115 4.09 -17.61 19.06
N THR A 116 3.80 -18.63 18.26
CA THR A 116 4.78 -19.26 17.36
C THR A 116 4.81 -18.62 15.98
N ARG A 117 3.70 -17.97 15.59
CA ARG A 117 3.64 -17.20 14.34
C ARG A 117 2.80 -15.95 14.51
N TRP A 118 3.34 -14.82 14.05
CA TRP A 118 2.62 -13.55 13.90
C TRP A 118 3.07 -12.91 12.60
N THR A 119 2.33 -13.12 11.51
CA THR A 119 2.78 -12.66 10.19
C THR A 119 1.64 -12.26 9.28
N THR A 120 1.89 -11.26 8.43
CA THR A 120 0.96 -10.86 7.39
C THR A 120 1.23 -11.67 6.12
N VAL A 121 0.23 -12.41 5.66
CA VAL A 121 0.28 -13.20 4.43
C VAL A 121 -0.56 -12.52 3.35
N THR A 122 -0.09 -12.57 2.10
CA THR A 122 -0.86 -12.09 0.95
C THR A 122 -1.71 -13.24 0.42
N THR A 123 -3.01 -13.03 0.21
CA THR A 123 -3.99 -14.09 -0.08
C THR A 123 -3.64 -14.89 -1.35
N GLU A 124 -2.90 -14.30 -2.30
CA GLU A 124 -2.42 -14.96 -3.52
C GLU A 124 -1.48 -16.17 -3.25
N ASP A 125 -0.83 -16.25 -2.09
CA ASP A 125 -0.01 -17.42 -1.71
C ASP A 125 -0.85 -18.65 -1.27
N THR A 126 -2.15 -18.49 -1.05
CA THR A 126 -2.99 -19.53 -0.42
C THR A 126 -3.62 -20.49 -1.44
N GLU A 127 -3.78 -20.08 -2.71
CA GLU A 127 -4.38 -20.94 -3.77
C GLU A 127 -3.41 -21.99 -4.32
N VAL A 128 -2.09 -21.82 -4.14
CA VAL A 128 -1.10 -22.74 -4.73
C VAL A 128 -0.98 -24.05 -3.94
N GLN A 129 -1.29 -24.05 -2.63
CA GLN A 129 -1.17 -25.24 -1.79
C GLN A 129 -2.42 -26.13 -1.78
N THR A 130 -3.61 -25.61 -2.06
CA THR A 130 -4.85 -26.40 -2.09
C THR A 130 -5.03 -27.22 -3.36
N LEU A 131 -4.34 -26.87 -4.46
CA LEU A 131 -4.43 -27.58 -5.75
C LEU A 131 -3.38 -28.68 -5.96
N GLN A 132 -2.41 -28.86 -5.05
CA GLN A 132 -1.43 -29.96 -5.12
C GLN A 132 -1.79 -31.18 -4.26
N GLY A 133 -2.90 -31.11 -3.51
CA GLY A 133 -3.36 -32.17 -2.60
C GLY A 133 -4.64 -32.90 -3.02
N MET A 134 -5.14 -32.68 -4.25
CA MET A 134 -6.29 -33.41 -4.82
C MET A 134 -5.87 -34.35 -5.95
#